data_AF-A0A0R3TG40-F1
#
_entry.id   AF-A0A0R3TG40-F1
#
_cell.length_a   1.000
_cell.length_b   1.000
_cell.length_c   1.000
_cell.angle_alpha   90.00
_cell.angle_beta   90.00
_cell.angle_gamma   90.00
#
_symmetry.space_group_name_H-M   'P 1'
#
loop_
_entity.id
_entity.type
_entity.pdbx_description
1 polymer ?
#
loop_
_entity_poly.entity_id
_entity_poly.type
_entity_poly.pdbx_seq_one_letter_code
_entity_poly.pdbx_strand_id
1 'polypeptide(L)'
;MESILLASRWHPDISLSQNRPMTVLRRRVSSVFGTEDGKEVTNKTLTRCLPKNCEACNIMVGQVPYLKKDLYLLVQVVANPLPKLTGVVEVDIGTRFVFLALTHKPKGQSFLFQLSRCLASMLGDPKFLKSLYQSHKNEEFFKAALKCRKEMNIVSMRYSDIVNKTGGIEIPRAHLNEVNFDRSDLVSLGNRRRL
;
A
#
# COMPACT_ATOMS: atom_id res chain seq x y z
N MET A 1 7.63 -26.47 4.63
CA MET A 1 6.91 -25.42 5.36
C MET A 1 6.93 -24.16 4.51
N GLU A 2 5.88 -23.92 3.73
CA GLU A 2 5.77 -22.70 2.91
C GLU A 2 4.56 -21.91 3.38
N SER A 3 4.80 -20.79 4.06
CA SER A 3 3.80 -19.79 4.39
C SER A 3 3.46 -18.99 3.13
N ILE A 4 2.30 -19.25 2.54
CA ILE A 4 1.74 -18.46 1.44
C ILE A 4 0.86 -17.39 2.08
N LEU A 5 1.32 -16.14 2.08
CA LEU A 5 0.48 -14.99 2.40
C LEU A 5 -0.47 -14.76 1.22
N LEU A 6 -1.71 -15.23 1.33
CA LEU A 6 -2.81 -14.81 0.47
C LEU A 6 -3.44 -13.57 1.09
N ALA A 7 -3.32 -12.42 0.42
CA ALA A 7 -4.06 -11.22 0.80
C ALA A 7 -5.53 -11.35 0.38
N SER A 8 -6.43 -10.95 1.28
CA SER A 8 -7.87 -10.99 1.05
C SER A 8 -8.33 -9.87 0.10
N ARG A 9 -9.20 -10.26 -0.83
CA ARG A 9 -9.87 -9.47 -1.87
C ARG A 9 -10.88 -8.50 -1.26
N TRP A 10 -10.65 -7.20 -1.39
CA TRP A 10 -11.48 -6.11 -0.80
C TRP A 10 -12.66 -5.67 -1.69
N HIS A 11 -13.47 -6.59 -2.21
CA HIS A 11 -14.78 -6.18 -2.78
C HIS A 11 -15.81 -7.32 -2.77
N PRO A 12 -17.05 -7.11 -2.27
CA PRO A 12 -18.05 -8.18 -2.16
C PRO A 12 -18.69 -8.64 -3.49
N ASP A 13 -18.88 -7.79 -4.50
CA ASP A 13 -19.81 -8.14 -5.60
C ASP A 13 -19.20 -8.37 -6.99
N ILE A 14 -18.22 -9.28 -7.14
CA ILE A 14 -17.95 -9.87 -8.46
C ILE A 14 -17.65 -11.37 -8.35
N SER A 15 -18.70 -12.18 -8.45
CA SER A 15 -18.58 -13.54 -8.95
C SER A 15 -19.82 -13.96 -9.75
N LEU A 16 -19.69 -13.99 -11.07
CA LEU A 16 -20.36 -15.00 -11.87
C LEU A 16 -19.42 -16.20 -11.94
N SER A 17 -19.92 -17.33 -11.45
CA SER A 17 -19.31 -18.66 -11.46
C SER A 17 -18.40 -18.93 -12.66
N GLN A 18 -17.12 -19.18 -12.42
CA GLN A 18 -16.26 -19.92 -13.35
C GLN A 18 -15.48 -20.98 -12.58
N ASN A 19 -16.02 -22.20 -12.61
CA ASN A 19 -15.28 -23.42 -12.27
C ASN A 19 -14.10 -23.59 -13.24
N ARG A 20 -12.87 -23.37 -12.78
CA ARG A 20 -11.66 -23.93 -13.42
C ARG A 20 -10.74 -24.54 -12.36
N PRO A 21 -10.18 -25.74 -12.60
CA PRO A 21 -9.29 -26.38 -11.64
C PRO A 21 -7.95 -25.63 -11.55
N MET A 22 -7.57 -25.28 -10.32
CA MET A 22 -6.34 -24.57 -9.96
C MET A 22 -5.11 -25.43 -10.26
N THR A 23 -4.32 -25.03 -11.27
CA THR A 23 -2.96 -25.55 -11.46
C THR A 23 -2.01 -24.78 -10.54
N VAL A 24 -1.25 -25.50 -9.72
CA VAL A 24 -0.28 -24.94 -8.75
C VAL A 24 0.76 -24.08 -9.47
N LEU A 25 0.66 -22.76 -9.32
CA LEU A 25 1.60 -21.83 -9.95
C LEU A 25 2.88 -21.73 -9.10
N ARG A 26 3.92 -22.42 -9.56
CA ARG A 26 5.30 -22.36 -9.05
C ARG A 26 5.78 -20.90 -9.07
N ARG A 27 6.12 -20.35 -7.89
CA ARG A 27 6.61 -18.98 -7.69
C ARG A 27 7.90 -18.78 -8.50
N ARG A 28 7.86 -18.11 -9.66
CA ARG A 28 9.06 -17.67 -10.39
C ARG A 28 9.47 -16.29 -9.87
N VAL A 29 10.62 -16.22 -9.20
CA VAL A 29 11.39 -14.98 -9.13
C VAL A 29 11.99 -14.81 -10.52
N SER A 30 11.35 -14.02 -11.38
CA SER A 30 11.95 -13.66 -12.68
C SER A 30 12.92 -12.50 -12.45
N SER A 31 14.20 -12.79 -12.65
CA SER A 31 15.25 -11.81 -12.86
C SER A 31 14.79 -10.79 -13.89
N VAL A 32 14.76 -9.52 -13.47
CA VAL A 32 14.64 -8.35 -14.33
C VAL A 32 15.79 -8.38 -15.34
N PHE A 33 15.57 -7.89 -16.55
CA PHE A 33 16.46 -7.92 -17.73
C PHE A 33 16.30 -9.17 -18.62
N GLY A 34 15.30 -9.10 -19.49
CA GLY A 34 15.10 -10.02 -20.60
C GLY A 34 13.93 -9.53 -21.45
N THR A 35 14.25 -8.97 -22.61
CA THR A 35 13.30 -8.57 -23.65
C THR A 35 12.58 -9.78 -24.26
N GLU A 36 11.38 -9.50 -24.77
CA GLU A 36 10.56 -10.26 -25.75
C GLU A 36 9.23 -10.84 -25.24
N ASP A 37 8.17 -10.44 -25.97
CA ASP A 37 6.72 -10.62 -25.76
C ASP A 37 6.08 -9.94 -24.53
N GLY A 38 5.99 -8.62 -24.65
CA GLY A 38 5.38 -7.66 -23.71
C GLY A 38 3.88 -7.85 -23.49
N LYS A 39 3.49 -8.97 -22.87
CA LYS A 39 2.22 -9.04 -22.15
C LYS A 39 2.39 -8.24 -20.87
N GLU A 40 1.93 -7.00 -20.94
CA GLU A 40 1.83 -6.08 -19.83
C GLU A 40 1.19 -6.80 -18.62
N VAL A 41 2.00 -7.08 -17.60
CA VAL A 41 1.58 -7.75 -16.36
C VAL A 41 0.94 -6.70 -15.45
N THR A 42 -0.11 -6.04 -15.93
CA THR A 42 -0.88 -5.05 -15.19
C THR A 42 -2.28 -5.58 -14.91
N ASN A 43 -2.80 -5.20 -13.75
CA ASN A 43 -4.12 -5.57 -13.29
C ASN A 43 -5.17 -4.69 -13.99
N LYS A 44 -5.78 -5.25 -15.03
CA LYS A 44 -6.80 -4.57 -15.86
C LYS A 44 -8.04 -4.16 -15.06
N THR A 45 -8.43 -4.92 -14.02
CA THR A 45 -9.61 -4.61 -13.22
C THR A 45 -9.37 -3.38 -12.36
N LEU A 46 -8.26 -3.34 -11.64
CA LEU A 46 -7.89 -2.18 -10.81
C LEU A 46 -7.62 -0.94 -11.68
N THR A 47 -6.99 -1.11 -12.84
CA THR A 47 -6.74 -0.02 -13.78
C THR A 47 -8.04 0.67 -14.22
N ARG A 48 -9.12 -0.08 -14.44
CA ARG A 48 -10.43 0.48 -14.82
C ARG A 48 -11.11 1.29 -13.70
N CYS A 49 -10.74 1.07 -12.44
CA CYS A 49 -11.28 1.81 -11.30
C CYS A 49 -10.64 3.19 -11.14
N LEU A 50 -9.53 3.47 -11.84
CA LEU A 50 -8.81 4.72 -11.72
C LEU A 50 -9.43 5.81 -12.61
N PRO A 51 -9.43 7.07 -12.14
CA PRO A 51 -9.81 8.20 -12.97
C PRO A 51 -8.93 8.32 -14.23
N LYS A 52 -9.49 8.92 -15.28
CA LYS A 52 -8.71 9.30 -16.46
C LYS A 52 -7.59 10.26 -16.03
N ASN A 53 -6.38 10.04 -16.56
CA ASN A 53 -5.16 10.79 -16.22
C ASN A 53 -4.66 10.62 -14.78
N CYS A 54 -4.97 9.49 -14.14
CA CYS A 54 -4.34 9.13 -12.88
C CYS A 54 -2.83 8.90 -13.08
N GLU A 55 -2.04 9.36 -12.11
CA GLU A 55 -0.59 9.18 -12.08
C GLU A 55 -0.20 8.45 -10.78
N ALA A 56 0.84 7.63 -10.84
CA ALA A 56 1.38 6.91 -9.69
C ALA A 56 2.35 7.77 -8.87
N CYS A 57 2.30 7.57 -7.56
CA CYS A 57 3.37 7.90 -6.62
C CYS A 57 3.87 6.62 -5.96
N ASN A 58 5.13 6.26 -6.18
CA ASN A 58 5.72 5.05 -5.62
C ASN A 58 6.47 5.40 -4.34
N ILE A 59 6.09 4.77 -3.23
CA ILE A 59 6.79 4.89 -1.96
C ILE A 59 7.52 3.58 -1.67
N MET A 60 8.85 3.63 -1.70
CA MET A 60 9.74 2.51 -1.46
C MET A 60 10.46 2.72 -0.14
N VAL A 61 10.25 1.81 0.81
CA VAL A 61 10.91 1.85 2.12
C VAL A 61 11.62 0.53 2.44
N GLY A 62 12.78 0.61 3.07
CA GLY A 62 13.54 -0.60 3.37
C GLY A 62 14.73 -0.39 4.31
N GLN A 63 15.24 -1.51 4.83
CA GLN A 63 16.50 -1.52 5.56
C GLN A 63 17.62 -1.96 4.62
N VAL A 64 18.72 -1.21 4.62
CA VAL A 64 19.96 -1.56 3.92
C VAL A 64 21.12 -1.46 4.92
N PRO A 65 21.58 -2.60 5.49
CA PRO A 65 22.57 -2.60 6.57
C PRO A 65 23.89 -1.91 6.26
N TYR A 66 24.29 -1.87 4.98
CA TYR A 66 25.58 -1.33 4.55
C TYR A 66 25.57 0.20 4.31
N LEU A 67 24.43 0.87 4.47
CA LEU A 67 24.35 2.32 4.37
C LEU A 67 25.10 2.99 5.53
N LYS A 68 25.93 4.00 5.22
CA LYS A 68 26.61 4.82 6.25
C LYS A 68 25.65 5.75 6.98
N LYS A 69 24.57 6.17 6.33
CA LYS A 69 23.53 7.09 6.82
C LYS A 69 22.19 6.71 6.18
N ASP A 70 21.09 7.07 6.85
CA ASP A 70 19.76 6.93 6.26
C ASP A 70 19.64 7.81 5.00
N LEU A 71 18.93 7.32 3.99
CA LEU A 71 18.69 8.00 2.72
C LEU A 71 17.22 8.33 2.59
N TYR A 72 16.91 9.58 2.24
CA TYR A 72 15.57 10.03 1.91
C TYR A 72 15.64 10.78 0.59
N LEU A 73 14.91 10.31 -0.41
CA LEU A 73 14.87 10.91 -1.73
C LEU A 73 13.42 11.04 -2.18
N LEU A 74 13.06 12.23 -2.65
CA LEU A 74 11.81 12.49 -3.33
C LEU A 74 12.14 12.94 -4.75
N VAL A 75 11.68 12.18 -5.74
CA VAL A 75 11.92 12.44 -7.15
C VAL A 75 10.60 12.78 -7.81
N GLN A 76 10.56 13.93 -8.50
CA GLN A 76 9.48 14.27 -9.42
C GLN A 76 9.95 14.00 -10.85
N VAL A 77 9.22 13.14 -11.56
CA VAL A 77 9.48 12.82 -12.96
C VAL A 77 8.78 13.86 -13.84
N VAL A 78 9.56 14.57 -14.66
CA VAL A 78 9.07 15.66 -15.52
C VAL A 78 8.79 15.20 -16.96
N ALA A 79 9.13 13.95 -17.31
CA ALA A 79 8.92 13.39 -18.64
C ALA A 79 7.43 13.33 -19.04
N ASN A 80 7.16 13.50 -20.34
CA ASN A 80 5.84 13.31 -20.95
C ASN A 80 6.01 12.53 -22.27
N PRO A 81 5.42 11.32 -22.41
CA PRO A 81 4.58 10.63 -21.43
C PRO A 81 5.37 10.16 -20.19
N LEU A 82 4.67 9.99 -19.07
CA LEU A 82 5.26 9.45 -17.85
C LEU A 82 5.71 8.00 -18.06
N PRO A 83 6.88 7.61 -17.50
CA PRO A 83 7.35 6.23 -17.58
C PRO A 83 6.43 5.29 -16.78
N LYS A 84 6.06 4.18 -17.41
CA LYS A 84 5.37 3.07 -16.77
C LYS A 84 6.43 2.11 -16.21
N LEU A 85 6.59 2.10 -14.88
CA LEU A 85 7.58 1.25 -14.21
C LEU A 85 7.01 -0.17 -14.03
N THR A 86 7.27 -1.05 -14.99
CA THR A 86 6.81 -2.44 -14.98
C THR A 86 7.28 -3.16 -13.71
N GLY A 87 6.35 -3.81 -13.00
CA GLY A 87 6.63 -4.55 -11.77
C GLY A 87 6.78 -3.69 -10.50
N VAL A 88 6.74 -2.35 -10.63
CA VAL A 88 6.71 -1.43 -9.49
C VAL A 88 5.27 -1.02 -9.17
N VAL A 89 4.44 -0.86 -10.20
CA VAL A 89 3.02 -0.51 -10.08
C VAL A 89 2.19 -1.66 -10.65
N GLU A 90 1.16 -2.08 -9.92
CA GLU A 90 0.28 -3.19 -10.33
C GLU A 90 -0.69 -2.80 -11.45
N VAL A 91 -0.90 -1.51 -11.69
CA VAL A 91 -1.90 -0.96 -12.62
C VAL A 91 -1.24 -0.17 -13.74
N ASP A 92 -1.95 -0.01 -14.85
CA ASP A 92 -1.41 0.67 -16.04
C ASP A 92 -1.45 2.21 -15.92
N ILE A 93 -0.58 2.77 -15.06
CA ILE A 93 -0.42 4.21 -14.88
C ILE A 93 1.05 4.62 -14.88
N GLY A 94 1.32 5.82 -15.41
CA GLY A 94 2.66 6.40 -15.41
C GLY A 94 3.06 6.91 -14.02
N THR A 95 4.35 6.82 -13.68
CA THR A 95 4.87 7.24 -12.37
C THR A 95 5.32 8.71 -12.41
N ARG A 96 4.68 9.57 -11.62
CA ARG A 96 5.06 10.98 -11.47
C ARG A 96 6.02 11.21 -10.32
N PHE A 97 5.82 10.52 -9.20
CA PHE A 97 6.64 10.68 -8.01
C PHE A 97 7.24 9.35 -7.56
N VAL A 98 8.48 9.39 -7.09
CA VAL A 98 9.14 8.29 -6.40
C VAL A 98 9.69 8.81 -5.08
N PHE A 99 9.23 8.26 -3.98
CA PHE A 99 9.79 8.48 -2.65
C PHE A 99 10.54 7.24 -2.21
N LEU A 100 11.84 7.39 -1.94
CA LEU A 100 12.71 6.34 -1.47
C LEU A 100 13.21 6.70 -0.07
N ALA A 101 12.89 5.88 0.92
CA ALA A 101 13.43 6.01 2.26
C ALA A 101 14.14 4.72 2.69
N LEU A 102 15.45 4.78 2.89
CA LEU A 102 16.26 3.64 3.29
C LEU A 102 16.94 3.92 4.61
N THR A 103 16.95 2.94 5.51
CA THR A 103 17.64 3.05 6.79
C THR A 103 18.72 2.00 6.97
N HIS A 104 19.81 2.39 7.60
CA HIS A 104 20.84 1.44 8.06
C HIS A 104 20.44 0.74 9.36
N LYS A 105 19.47 1.29 10.11
CA LYS A 105 19.10 0.83 11.45
C LYS A 105 18.01 -0.24 11.37
N PRO A 106 18.17 -1.41 12.02
CA PRO A 106 17.14 -2.45 12.03
C PRO A 106 15.83 -1.97 12.66
N LYS A 107 15.91 -1.22 13.76
CA LYS A 107 14.74 -0.61 14.40
C LYS A 107 14.16 0.57 13.62
N GLY A 108 14.87 1.09 12.61
CA GLY A 108 14.42 2.20 11.77
C GLY A 108 13.35 1.79 10.76
N GLN A 109 13.26 0.50 10.42
CA GLN A 109 12.33 0.03 9.39
C GLN A 109 10.87 0.27 9.76
N SER A 110 10.48 0.01 11.02
CA SER A 110 9.12 0.25 11.51
C SER A 110 8.75 1.73 11.48
N PHE A 111 9.70 2.61 11.83
CA PHE A 111 9.53 4.05 11.73
C PHE A 111 9.32 4.49 10.27
N LEU A 112 10.13 4.00 9.34
CA LEU A 112 9.97 4.29 7.91
C LEU A 112 8.63 3.80 7.36
N PHE A 113 8.15 2.64 7.83
CA PHE A 113 6.85 2.13 7.44
C PHE A 113 5.73 3.08 7.90
N GLN A 114 5.73 3.52 9.17
CA GLN A 114 4.73 4.49 9.64
C GLN A 114 4.86 5.85 8.92
N LEU A 115 6.09 6.34 8.72
CA LEU A 115 6.36 7.55 7.95
C LEU A 115 5.77 7.46 6.54
N SER A 116 5.96 6.33 5.86
CA SER A 116 5.43 6.10 4.51
C SER A 116 3.91 6.07 4.47
N ARG A 117 3.25 5.50 5.49
CA ARG A 117 1.79 5.54 5.60
C ARG A 117 1.29 6.96 5.83
N CYS A 118 1.97 7.74 6.67
CA CYS A 118 1.64 9.16 6.84
C CYS A 118 1.78 9.93 5.53
N LEU A 119 2.87 9.72 4.79
CA LEU A 119 3.09 10.36 3.49
C LEU A 119 2.01 9.95 2.47
N ALA A 120 1.69 8.65 2.38
CA ALA A 120 0.65 8.14 1.51
C ALA A 120 -0.72 8.77 1.83
N SER A 121 -1.06 8.92 3.11
CA SER A 121 -2.28 9.60 3.53
C SER A 121 -2.26 11.09 3.16
N MET A 122 -1.12 11.77 3.28
CA MET A 122 -0.99 13.18 2.88
C MET A 122 -1.12 13.39 1.37
N LEU A 123 -0.68 12.43 0.55
CA LEU A 123 -0.90 12.45 -0.90
C LEU A 123 -2.39 12.37 -1.27
N GLY A 124 -3.26 11.97 -0.35
CA GLY A 124 -4.72 12.05 -0.56
C GLY A 124 -5.28 13.48 -0.46
N ASP A 125 -4.55 14.42 0.13
CA ASP A 125 -4.98 15.82 0.26
C ASP A 125 -4.65 16.62 -1.02
N PRO A 126 -5.65 17.15 -1.73
CA PRO A 126 -5.44 17.96 -2.93
C PRO A 126 -4.57 19.21 -2.69
N LYS A 127 -4.64 19.83 -1.51
CA LYS A 127 -3.82 21.02 -1.19
C LYS A 127 -2.35 20.65 -1.07
N PHE A 128 -2.07 19.52 -0.42
CA PHE A 128 -0.72 18.99 -0.30
C PHE A 128 -0.18 18.58 -1.67
N LEU A 129 -0.95 17.82 -2.45
CA LEU A 129 -0.57 17.44 -3.82
C LEU A 129 -0.23 18.66 -4.68
N LYS A 130 -1.09 19.69 -4.70
CA LYS A 130 -0.81 20.91 -5.47
C LYS A 130 0.51 21.57 -5.07
N SER A 131 0.79 21.64 -3.77
CA SER A 131 2.04 22.20 -3.26
C SER A 131 3.24 21.34 -3.64
N LEU A 132 3.08 20.01 -3.60
CA LEU A 132 4.09 19.04 -3.99
C LEU A 132 4.51 19.21 -5.46
N TYR A 133 3.55 19.35 -6.37
CA TYR A 133 3.83 19.59 -7.80
C TYR A 133 4.59 20.90 -8.08
N GLN A 134 4.42 21.90 -7.22
CA GLN A 134 5.06 23.21 -7.32
C GLN A 134 6.39 23.28 -6.56
N SER A 135 6.75 22.23 -5.80
CA SER A 135 7.93 22.23 -4.96
C SER A 135 9.17 21.95 -5.78
N HIS A 136 10.10 22.90 -5.82
CA HIS A 136 11.42 22.74 -6.43
C HIS A 136 12.53 22.61 -5.38
N LYS A 137 12.24 23.00 -4.13
CA LYS A 137 13.18 22.96 -3.01
C LYS A 137 12.64 22.11 -1.86
N ASN A 138 13.57 21.51 -1.11
CA ASN A 138 13.25 20.72 0.08
C ASN A 138 12.39 21.50 1.09
N GLU A 139 12.68 22.79 1.27
CA GLU A 139 11.96 23.67 2.19
C GLU A 139 10.47 23.82 1.86
N GLU A 140 10.14 23.87 0.56
CA GLU A 140 8.75 24.00 0.09
C GLU A 140 7.95 22.74 0.40
N PHE A 141 8.56 21.57 0.17
CA PHE A 141 8.00 20.28 0.57
C PHE A 141 7.75 20.22 2.08
N PHE A 142 8.75 20.56 2.90
CA PHE A 142 8.60 20.53 4.36
C PHE A 142 7.54 21.51 4.85
N LYS A 143 7.46 22.71 4.25
CA LYS A 143 6.43 23.70 4.57
C LYS A 143 5.03 23.17 4.24
N ALA A 144 4.85 22.52 3.10
CA ALA A 144 3.59 21.89 2.72
C ALA A 144 3.20 20.77 3.70
N ALA A 145 4.17 19.94 4.10
CA ALA A 145 3.95 18.87 5.07
C ALA A 145 3.54 19.40 6.45
N LEU A 146 4.20 20.45 6.94
CA LEU A 146 3.85 21.09 8.21
C LEU A 146 2.48 21.75 8.17
N LYS A 147 2.08 22.31 7.02
CA LYS A 147 0.73 22.85 6.84
C LYS A 147 -0.32 21.74 6.95
N CYS A 148 -0.12 20.63 6.25
CA CYS A 148 -1.03 19.47 6.33
C CYS A 148 -1.16 18.97 7.78
N ARG A 149 -0.04 18.86 8.51
CA ARG A 149 -0.05 18.48 9.95
C ARG A 149 -0.91 19.41 10.81
N LYS A 150 -0.90 20.72 10.57
CA LYS A 150 -1.70 21.68 11.37
C LYS A 150 -3.20 21.50 11.19
N GLU A 151 -3.63 20.94 10.07
CA GLU A 151 -5.04 20.68 9.76
C GLU A 151 -5.51 19.30 10.29
N MET A 152 -4.60 18.46 10.83
CA MET A 152 -4.92 17.11 11.32
C MET A 152 -5.54 17.14 12.71
N ASN A 153 -6.67 16.44 12.87
CA ASN A 153 -7.26 16.15 14.17
C ASN A 153 -6.52 15.00 14.84
N ILE A 154 -6.02 15.23 16.06
CA ILE A 154 -5.33 14.20 16.86
C ILE A 154 -6.36 13.55 17.78
N VAL A 155 -6.68 12.29 17.50
CA VAL A 155 -7.47 11.46 18.41
C VAL A 155 -6.54 10.85 19.44
N SER A 156 -6.65 11.30 20.69
CA SER A 156 -5.86 10.74 21.81
C SER A 156 -6.29 9.30 22.08
N MET A 157 -5.36 8.45 22.55
CA MET A 157 -5.71 7.10 23.02
C MET A 157 -6.70 7.11 24.20
N ARG A 158 -6.77 8.23 24.95
CA ARG A 158 -7.77 8.44 26.01
C ARG A 158 -9.12 8.94 25.47
N TYR A 159 -9.25 9.16 24.17
CA TYR A 159 -10.46 9.69 23.55
C TYR A 159 -11.63 8.71 23.69
N SER A 160 -11.38 7.40 23.59
CA SER A 160 -12.39 6.38 23.92
C SER A 160 -12.88 6.47 25.36
N ASP A 161 -12.00 6.75 26.32
CA ASP A 161 -12.38 6.93 27.73
C ASP A 161 -13.20 8.21 27.98
N ILE A 162 -13.05 9.23 27.14
CA ILE A 162 -13.81 10.49 27.20
C ILE A 162 -15.17 10.31 26.52
N VAL A 163 -15.20 9.73 25.31
CA VAL A 163 -16.42 9.46 24.53
C VAL A 163 -17.37 8.50 25.26
N ASN A 164 -16.83 7.46 25.90
CA ASN A 164 -17.61 6.51 26.69
C ASN A 164 -18.23 7.15 27.95
N LYS A 165 -17.66 8.25 28.47
CA LYS A 165 -18.24 9.00 29.61
C LYS A 165 -19.33 10.00 29.18
N THR A 166 -19.32 10.44 27.92
CA THR A 166 -20.25 11.44 27.39
C THR A 166 -21.32 10.85 26.45
N GLY A 167 -21.51 9.52 26.46
CA GLY A 167 -22.59 8.85 25.72
C GLY A 167 -22.34 8.69 24.22
N GLY A 168 -21.09 8.62 23.76
CA GLY A 168 -20.79 8.25 22.38
C GLY A 168 -20.85 6.74 22.12
N ILE A 169 -20.57 6.34 20.87
CA ILE A 169 -20.60 4.94 20.44
C ILE A 169 -19.68 4.11 21.33
N GLU A 170 -20.23 3.12 22.03
CA GLU A 170 -19.48 2.19 22.85
C GLU A 170 -18.48 1.43 21.98
N ILE A 171 -17.20 1.78 22.10
CA ILE A 171 -16.11 0.94 21.58
C ILE A 171 -15.85 -0.09 22.68
N PRO A 172 -16.06 -1.40 22.43
CA PRO A 172 -15.77 -2.43 23.42
C PRO A 172 -14.33 -2.28 23.88
N ARG A 173 -14.13 -1.99 25.18
CA ARG A 173 -12.80 -1.94 25.76
C ARG A 173 -12.17 -3.30 25.52
N ALA A 174 -11.04 -3.30 24.82
CA ALA A 174 -10.31 -4.49 24.42
C ALA A 174 -10.11 -5.41 25.63
N HIS A 175 -10.92 -6.47 25.71
CA HIS A 175 -10.41 -7.73 26.20
C HIS A 175 -9.41 -8.21 25.15
N LEU A 176 -8.24 -8.61 25.63
CA LEU A 176 -7.11 -9.26 24.95
C LEU A 176 -7.47 -10.57 24.22
N ASN A 177 -8.70 -10.75 23.78
CA ASN A 177 -9.08 -11.86 22.95
C ASN A 177 -8.86 -11.41 21.52
N GLU A 178 -7.75 -11.85 20.93
CA GLU A 178 -7.66 -12.00 19.48
C GLU A 178 -9.01 -12.51 18.98
N VAL A 179 -9.61 -11.78 18.05
CA VAL A 179 -10.79 -12.28 17.36
C VAL A 179 -10.31 -13.48 16.55
N ASN A 180 -10.43 -14.67 17.12
CA ASN A 180 -10.24 -15.91 16.40
C ASN A 180 -11.44 -16.00 15.46
N PHE A 181 -11.22 -15.59 14.21
CA PHE A 181 -12.17 -15.86 13.14
C PHE A 181 -12.24 -17.37 12.98
N ASP A 182 -13.26 -17.97 13.57
CA ASP A 182 -13.53 -19.39 13.43
C ASP A 182 -13.97 -19.63 11.97
N ARG A 183 -13.00 -19.97 11.12
CA ARG A 183 -13.16 -20.18 9.68
C ARG A 183 -13.88 -21.50 9.41
N SER A 184 -15.16 -21.51 9.76
CA SER A 184 -16.10 -22.60 9.47
C SER A 184 -16.49 -22.67 7.98
N ASP A 185 -16.04 -21.71 7.18
CA ASP A 185 -16.20 -21.63 5.73
C ASP A 185 -15.14 -22.42 4.92
N LEU A 186 -14.12 -22.97 5.59
CA LEU A 186 -13.16 -23.89 4.96
C LEU A 186 -13.78 -25.29 4.81
N VAL A 187 -14.49 -25.50 3.69
CA VAL A 187 -14.88 -26.84 3.26
C VAL A 187 -13.62 -27.65 2.95
N SER A 188 -13.27 -28.55 3.86
CA SER A 188 -12.37 -29.67 3.57
C SER A 188 -12.98 -30.49 2.43
N LEU A 189 -12.39 -30.43 1.23
CA LEU A 189 -12.64 -31.39 0.17
C LEU A 189 -12.06 -32.75 0.58
N GLY A 190 -12.76 -33.42 1.49
CA GLY A 190 -12.52 -34.80 1.91
C GLY A 190 -13.32 -35.75 1.03
N ASN A 191 -12.59 -36.56 0.25
CA ASN A 191 -12.96 -37.85 -0.32
C ASN A 191 -14.47 -38.23 -0.32
N ARG A 192 -15.16 -38.02 -1.44
CA ARG A 192 -16.30 -38.86 -1.80
C ARG A 192 -15.78 -40.23 -2.25
N ARG A 193 -15.82 -41.22 -1.35
CA ARG A 193 -15.81 -42.62 -1.75
C ARG A 193 -17.18 -42.97 -2.33
N ARG A 194 -17.13 -43.68 -3.46
CA ARG A 194 -18.25 -44.37 -4.11
C ARG A 194 -18.90 -45.35 -3.13
N LEU A 195 -20.23 -45.38 -3.10
CA LEU A 195 -21.04 -46.59 -3.18
C LEU A 195 -22.19 -46.29 -4.17
#